data_AF-A0A2Z6GCZ4-F1
#
_entry.id   AF-A0A2Z6GCZ4-F1
#
_cell.length_a   1.000
_cell.length_b   1.000
_cell.length_c   1.000
_cell.angle_alpha   90.00
_cell.angle_beta   90.00
_cell.angle_gamma   90.00
#
_symmetry.space_group_name_H-M   'P 1'
#
loop_
_entity.id
_entity.type
_entity.pdbx_description
1 polymer ?
#
loop_
_entity_poly.entity_id
_entity_poly.type
_entity_poly.pdbx_seq_one_letter_code
_entity_poly.pdbx_strand_id
1 'polypeptide(L)'
;MTKGQTAPRTVTAGLRQRAWWILRNRKETTLPQLLSTLADGQEKDATSNLGKYLRALERAGIVSRAAKRVPGNDPTSNGHIRYLLQIDCGSSAPVYRVSQNAVYAPDTQTLYPMDTEVRNG
;
A
#
# COMPACT_ATOMS: atom_id res chain seq x y z
N MET A 1 -6.84 31.28 18.10
CA MET A 1 -5.85 30.27 17.68
C MET A 1 -6.42 28.87 17.93
N THR A 2 -6.31 28.02 16.89
CA THR A 2 -6.34 26.53 16.88
C THR A 2 -7.53 25.76 17.45
N LYS A 3 -8.35 25.20 16.54
CA LYS A 3 -8.62 23.75 16.50
C LYS A 3 -8.67 23.29 15.03
N GLY A 4 -7.54 22.79 14.53
CA GLY A 4 -7.48 22.11 13.24
C GLY A 4 -8.28 20.82 13.33
N GLN A 5 -9.45 20.81 12.68
CA GLN A 5 -10.31 19.64 12.58
C GLN A 5 -9.52 18.52 11.88
N THR A 6 -9.11 17.50 12.65
CA THR A 6 -8.55 16.29 12.07
C THR A 6 -9.73 15.41 11.69
N ALA A 7 -10.04 15.36 10.39
CA ALA A 7 -11.02 14.45 9.81
C ALA A 7 -10.76 12.99 10.27
N PRO A 8 -11.80 12.13 10.38
CA PRO A 8 -11.67 10.81 10.99
C PRO A 8 -10.67 9.94 10.21
N ARG A 9 -9.48 9.73 10.79
CA ARG A 9 -8.44 8.82 10.28
C ARG A 9 -8.93 7.36 10.14
N THR A 10 -10.07 7.03 10.76
CA THR A 10 -10.61 5.69 10.93
C THR A 10 -10.85 4.94 9.63
N VAL A 11 -11.42 5.60 8.61
CA VAL A 11 -11.76 4.93 7.33
C VAL A 11 -10.48 4.53 6.57
N THR A 12 -9.48 5.41 6.55
CA THR A 12 -8.21 5.15 5.86
C THR A 12 -7.37 4.07 6.53
N ALA A 13 -7.43 3.97 7.87
CA ALA A 13 -6.80 2.88 8.61
C ALA A 13 -7.47 1.55 8.27
N GLY A 14 -8.81 1.52 8.20
CA GLY A 14 -9.58 0.33 7.80
C GLY A 14 -9.25 -0.16 6.39
N LEU A 15 -9.19 0.74 5.40
CA LEU A 15 -8.87 0.37 4.02
C LEU A 15 -7.48 -0.27 3.89
N ARG A 16 -6.46 0.34 4.51
CA ARG A 16 -5.08 -0.19 4.49
C ARG A 16 -4.97 -1.50 5.24
N GLN A 17 -5.67 -1.62 6.37
CA GLN A 17 -5.73 -2.85 7.15
C GLN A 17 -6.27 -4.01 6.32
N ARG A 18 -7.37 -3.80 5.59
CA ARG A 18 -7.94 -4.84 4.71
C ARG A 18 -7.03 -5.14 3.51
N ALA A 19 -6.44 -4.11 2.89
CA ALA A 19 -5.47 -4.31 1.80
C ALA A 19 -4.25 -5.12 2.24
N TRP A 20 -3.74 -4.84 3.43
CA TRP A 20 -2.65 -5.59 4.05
C TRP A 20 -3.04 -7.05 4.30
N TRP A 21 -4.24 -7.29 4.85
CA TRP A 21 -4.75 -8.65 5.06
C TRP A 21 -4.82 -9.44 3.74
N ILE A 22 -5.32 -8.85 2.65
CA ILE A 22 -5.34 -9.50 1.33
C ILE A 22 -3.93 -9.84 0.87
N LEU A 23 -3.01 -8.86 0.94
CA LEU A 23 -1.63 -9.05 0.50
C LEU A 23 -0.93 -10.17 1.29
N ARG A 24 -1.16 -10.27 2.60
CA ARG A 24 -0.59 -11.36 3.42
C ARG A 24 -1.14 -12.73 3.07
N ASN A 25 -2.43 -12.82 2.80
CA ASN A 25 -3.06 -14.10 2.48
C ASN A 25 -2.71 -14.58 1.07
N ARG A 26 -2.66 -13.67 0.11
CA ARG A 26 -2.38 -14.00 -1.29
C ARG A 26 -0.88 -14.02 -1.62
N LYS A 27 -0.03 -13.40 -0.79
CA LYS A 27 1.41 -13.14 -1.03
C LYS A 27 1.72 -12.27 -2.24
N GLU A 28 0.73 -11.99 -3.07
CA GLU A 28 0.81 -11.13 -4.24
C GLU A 28 -0.52 -10.42 -4.46
N THR A 29 -0.48 -9.25 -5.10
CA THR A 29 -1.70 -8.52 -5.48
C THR A 29 -1.42 -7.49 -6.57
N THR A 30 -2.49 -6.88 -7.10
CA THR A 30 -2.44 -5.71 -7.98
C THR A 30 -3.34 -4.62 -7.42
N LEU A 31 -3.07 -3.35 -7.76
CA LEU A 31 -3.93 -2.24 -7.34
C LEU A 31 -5.41 -2.43 -7.76
N PRO A 32 -5.74 -2.84 -9.01
CA PRO A 32 -7.12 -3.13 -9.37
C PRO A 32 -7.75 -4.27 -8.57
N GLN A 33 -6.98 -5.30 -8.22
CA GLN A 33 -7.50 -6.41 -7.42
C GLN A 33 -7.86 -5.96 -6.01
N LEU A 34 -7.03 -5.11 -5.39
CA LEU A 34 -7.37 -4.50 -4.10
C LEU A 34 -8.60 -3.61 -4.21
N LEU A 35 -8.68 -2.77 -5.25
CA LEU A 35 -9.84 -1.90 -5.46
C LEU A 35 -11.11 -2.70 -5.66
N SER A 36 -11.09 -3.74 -6.49
CA SER A 36 -12.26 -4.60 -6.73
C SER A 36 -12.71 -5.38 -5.49
N THR A 37 -11.80 -5.63 -4.53
CA THR A 37 -12.13 -6.39 -3.31
C THR A 37 -12.55 -5.47 -2.16
N LEU A 38 -12.11 -4.21 -2.16
CA LEU A 38 -12.23 -3.32 -1.00
C LEU A 38 -13.08 -2.08 -1.25
N ALA A 39 -13.22 -1.65 -2.50
CA ALA A 39 -13.98 -0.45 -2.82
C ALA A 39 -15.47 -0.79 -2.87
N ASP A 40 -16.17 -0.49 -1.79
CA ASP A 40 -17.64 -0.57 -1.71
C ASP A 40 -18.32 0.69 -2.34
N GLY A 41 -17.55 1.50 -3.07
CA GLY A 41 -18.00 2.74 -3.73
C GLY A 41 -18.17 3.95 -2.80
N GLN A 42 -17.94 3.78 -1.49
CA GLN A 42 -18.11 4.84 -0.48
C GLN A 42 -16.85 5.71 -0.29
N GLU A 43 -15.70 5.28 -0.80
CA GLU A 43 -14.43 5.99 -0.63
C GLU A 43 -14.17 6.96 -1.78
N LYS A 44 -14.09 8.25 -1.46
CA LYS A 44 -13.81 9.30 -2.47
C LYS A 44 -12.49 9.13 -3.22
N ASP A 45 -11.47 8.50 -2.60
CA ASP A 45 -10.09 8.44 -3.14
C ASP A 45 -9.37 7.09 -2.85
N ALA A 46 -10.06 5.96 -2.91
CA ALA A 46 -9.47 4.64 -2.62
C ALA A 46 -8.23 4.35 -3.49
N THR A 47 -8.29 4.65 -4.79
CA THR A 47 -7.19 4.45 -5.74
C THR A 47 -5.92 5.19 -5.34
N SER A 48 -6.04 6.47 -5.01
CA SER A 48 -4.90 7.30 -4.61
C SER A 48 -4.35 6.85 -3.26
N ASN A 49 -5.22 6.48 -2.31
CA ASN A 49 -4.81 6.00 -0.99
C ASN A 49 -4.03 4.69 -1.08
N LEU A 50 -4.58 3.68 -1.75
CA LEU A 50 -3.96 2.37 -1.93
C LEU A 50 -2.68 2.45 -2.78
N GLY A 51 -2.68 3.27 -3.84
CA GLY A 51 -1.49 3.48 -4.66
C GLY A 51 -0.32 4.09 -3.87
N LYS A 52 -0.58 5.14 -3.08
CA LYS A 52 0.43 5.75 -2.19
C LYS A 52 0.90 4.76 -1.12
N TYR A 53 -0.02 3.97 -0.58
CA TYR A 53 0.29 2.95 0.41
C TYR A 53 1.23 1.87 -0.15
N LEU A 54 0.87 1.25 -1.29
CA LEU A 54 1.71 0.24 -1.95
C LEU A 54 3.09 0.78 -2.32
N ARG A 55 3.16 2.00 -2.83
CA ARG A 55 4.44 2.65 -3.15
C ARG A 55 5.29 2.88 -1.90
N ALA A 56 4.68 3.22 -0.77
CA ALA A 56 5.40 3.37 0.49
C ALA A 56 5.99 2.04 0.97
N LEU A 57 5.21 0.94 0.89
CA LEU A 57 5.69 -0.39 1.22
C LEU A 57 6.81 -0.84 0.30
N GLU A 58 6.69 -0.51 -0.99
CA GLU A 58 7.70 -0.84 -1.99
C GLU A 58 9.03 -0.16 -1.70
N ARG A 59 8.99 1.15 -1.43
CA ARG A 59 10.19 1.91 -1.07
C ARG A 59 10.82 1.46 0.24
N ALA A 60 10.04 0.86 1.13
CA ALA A 60 10.53 0.28 2.37
C ALA A 60 11.01 -1.18 2.23
N GLY A 61 10.98 -1.75 1.02
CA GLY A 61 11.35 -3.15 0.76
C GLY A 61 10.38 -4.19 1.29
N ILE A 62 9.24 -3.78 1.85
CA ILE A 62 8.22 -4.68 2.41
C ILE A 62 7.50 -5.44 1.28
N VAL A 63 7.33 -4.77 0.13
CA VAL A 63 6.88 -5.39 -1.11
C VAL A 63 7.86 -5.10 -2.23
N SER A 64 7.86 -5.93 -3.27
CA SER A 64 8.60 -5.69 -4.52
C SER A 64 7.64 -5.64 -5.70
N ARG A 65 8.04 -4.92 -6.76
CA ARG A 65 7.35 -4.99 -8.06
C ARG A 65 7.91 -6.15 -8.86
N ALA A 66 7.04 -7.01 -9.37
CA ALA A 66 7.47 -8.03 -10.33
C ALA A 66 7.93 -7.37 -11.64
N ALA A 67 8.97 -7.92 -12.27
CA ALA A 67 9.48 -7.43 -13.55
C ALA A 67 8.43 -7.53 -14.68
N LYS A 68 7.59 -8.58 -14.64
CA LYS A 68 6.48 -8.74 -15.58
C LYS A 68 5.21 -8.15 -14.97
N ARG A 69 4.54 -7.30 -15.77
CA ARG A 69 3.20 -6.79 -15.45
C ARG A 69 2.14 -7.86 -15.73
N VAL A 70 1.03 -7.81 -15.00
CA VAL A 70 -0.17 -8.60 -15.30
C VAL A 70 -0.88 -7.94 -16.47
N PRO A 71 -1.25 -8.68 -17.54
CA PRO A 71 -2.02 -8.11 -18.65
C PRO A 71 -3.30 -7.43 -18.14
N GLY A 72 -3.62 -6.27 -18.71
CA GLY A 72 -4.94 -5.68 -18.49
C GLY A 72 -6.00 -6.39 -19.32
N ASN A 73 -7.28 -6.10 -19.06
CA ASN A 73 -8.38 -6.64 -19.87
C ASN A 73 -8.41 -6.07 -21.30
N ASP A 74 -7.87 -4.87 -21.50
CA ASP A 74 -7.74 -4.25 -22.82
C ASP A 74 -6.43 -4.64 -23.50
N PRO A 75 -6.44 -4.99 -24.80
CA PRO A 75 -5.23 -5.29 -25.58
C PRO A 75 -4.23 -4.13 -25.59
N THR A 76 -4.71 -2.90 -25.41
CA THR A 76 -3.92 -1.65 -25.38
C THR A 76 -3.49 -1.25 -23.96
N SER A 77 -3.86 -2.02 -22.94
CA SER A 77 -3.51 -1.71 -21.56
C SER A 77 -2.02 -1.91 -21.33
N ASN A 78 -1.38 -0.94 -20.65
CA ASN A 78 0.01 -1.04 -20.19
C ASN A 78 0.25 -2.11 -19.09
N GLY A 79 -0.78 -2.94 -18.82
CA GLY A 79 -0.79 -3.93 -17.75
C GLY A 79 -0.81 -3.32 -16.36
N HIS A 80 -0.93 -4.18 -15.35
CA HIS A 80 -0.94 -3.82 -13.94
C HIS A 80 0.35 -4.25 -13.25
N ILE A 81 0.86 -3.39 -12.38
CA ILE A 81 1.99 -3.73 -11.52
C ILE A 81 1.54 -4.85 -10.57
N ARG A 82 2.30 -5.94 -10.56
CA ARG A 82 2.16 -7.03 -9.59
C ARG A 82 3.08 -6.72 -8.41
N TYR A 83 2.49 -6.58 -7.23
CA TYR A 83 3.21 -6.40 -5.98
C TYR A 83 3.34 -7.75 -5.30
N LEU A 84 4.56 -8.10 -4.90
CA LEU A 84 4.90 -9.34 -4.21
C LEU A 84 5.29 -9.01 -2.77
N LEU A 85 4.70 -9.70 -1.80
CA LEU A 85 5.06 -9.55 -0.39
C LEU A 85 6.47 -10.12 -0.16
N GLN A 86 7.36 -9.30 0.41
CA GLN A 86 8.72 -9.72 0.77
C GLN A 86 8.85 -9.91 2.29
N ILE A 87 8.26 -8.99 3.06
CA ILE A 87 8.36 -8.99 4.51
C ILE A 87 6.96 -9.02 5.11
N ASP A 88 6.62 -10.11 5.80
CA ASP A 88 5.37 -10.20 6.58
C ASP A 88 5.61 -9.61 7.97
N CYS A 89 5.24 -8.34 8.14
CA CYS A 89 5.49 -7.58 9.37
C CYS A 89 4.33 -7.65 10.40
N GLY A 90 3.51 -8.69 10.35
CA GLY A 90 2.44 -8.94 11.32
C GLY A 90 1.03 -8.66 10.79
N SER A 91 0.03 -8.81 11.64
CA SER A 91 -1.39 -8.69 11.32
C SER A 91 -1.86 -7.26 11.12
N SER A 92 -1.30 -6.32 11.85
CA SER A 92 -1.60 -4.91 11.77
C SER A 92 -0.90 -4.30 10.56
N ALA A 93 -1.61 -3.47 9.79
CA ALA A 93 -1.04 -2.83 8.62
C ALA A 93 0.14 -1.92 8.99
N PRO A 94 1.27 -2.06 8.30
CA PRO A 94 2.38 -1.13 8.45
C PRO A 94 1.94 0.31 8.11
N VAL A 95 2.49 1.29 8.82
CA VAL A 95 2.08 2.70 8.72
C VAL A 95 3.24 3.52 8.19
N TYR A 96 3.04 4.19 7.06
CA TYR A 96 4.00 5.17 6.58
C TYR A 96 4.04 6.39 7.52
N ARG A 97 5.22 6.67 8.09
CA ARG A 97 5.52 7.82 8.93
C ARG A 97 6.39 8.81 8.18
N VAL A 98 5.73 9.86 7.66
CA VAL A 98 6.38 10.92 6.87
C VAL A 98 7.54 11.59 7.63
N SER A 99 7.35 11.90 8.92
CA SER A 99 8.37 12.54 9.75
C SER A 99 9.65 11.72 9.92
N GLN A 100 9.56 10.40 9.77
CA GLN A 100 10.69 9.48 9.90
C GLN A 100 11.15 8.93 8.54
N ASN A 101 10.51 9.35 7.45
CA ASN A 101 10.71 8.81 6.10
C ASN A 101 10.80 7.27 6.09
N ALA A 102 9.92 6.61 6.84
CA ALA A 102 9.98 5.18 7.12
C ALA A 102 8.59 4.57 7.24
N VAL A 103 8.50 3.28 7.00
CA VAL A 103 7.30 2.49 7.26
C VAL A 103 7.45 1.78 8.60
N TYR A 104 6.55 2.06 9.54
CA TYR A 104 6.53 1.46 10.87
C TYR A 104 5.60 0.25 10.89
N ALA A 105 6.12 -0.92 11.23
CA ALA A 105 5.32 -2.10 11.52
C ALA A 105 4.96 -2.14 13.01
N PRO A 106 3.68 -2.01 13.38
CA PRO A 106 3.30 -1.92 14.79
C PRO A 106 3.45 -3.22 15.57
N ASP A 107 3.24 -4.40 14.95
CA ASP A 107 3.31 -5.68 15.66
C ASP A 107 4.75 -6.07 15.99
N THR A 108 5.68 -5.83 15.07
CA THR A 108 7.12 -6.10 15.29
C THR A 108 7.86 -4.89 15.85
N GLN A 109 7.19 -3.75 16.01
CA GLN A 109 7.74 -2.44 16.39
C GLN A 109 8.96 -2.02 15.54
N THR A 110 9.05 -2.50 14.31
CA THR A 110 10.19 -2.29 13.42
C THR A 110 9.96 -1.09 12.50
N LEU A 111 10.99 -0.27 12.32
CA LEU A 111 11.01 0.80 11.32
C LEU A 111 11.79 0.34 10.09
N TYR A 112 11.11 0.34 8.94
CA TYR A 112 11.70 0.09 7.64
C TYR A 112 11.95 1.43 6.96
N PRO A 113 13.20 1.92 6.90
CA PRO A 113 13.50 3.18 6.24
C PRO A 113 13.09 3.11 4.77
N MET A 114 12.55 4.20 4.24
CA MET A 114 12.36 4.29 2.79
C MET A 114 13.72 4.42 2.14
N ASP A 115 13.95 3.59 1.13
CA ASP A 115 15.08 3.78 0.24
C ASP A 115 14.98 5.20 -0.36
N THR A 116 16.05 5.96 -0.14
CA THR A 116 16.16 7.36 -0.60
C THR A 116 16.62 7.40 -2.06
N GLU A 117 17.04 6.26 -2.63
CA GLU A 117 17.69 6.13 -3.93
C GLU A 117 16.97 5.19 -4.88
N VAL A 118 15.67 5.41 -5.12
CA VAL A 118 15.06 4.89 -6.35
C VAL A 118 15.22 5.94 -7.44
N ARG A 119 16.44 6.04 -7.99
CA ARG A 119 16.69 6.69 -9.28
C ARG A 119 15.78 6.00 -10.31
N ASN A 120 14.85 6.76 -10.87
CA ASN A 120 14.01 6.31 -11.98
C ASN A 120 14.94 5.88 -13.13
N GLY A 121 14.90 4.59 -13.49
CA GLY A 121 15.31 4.09 -14.79
C GLY A 121 14.10 4.00 -15.70
#